data_AF-X1R386-F1
#
_entry.id   AF-X1R386-F1
#
_cell.length_a   1.000
_cell.length_b   1.000
_cell.length_c   1.000
_cell.angle_alpha   90.00
_cell.angle_beta   90.00
_cell.angle_gamma   90.00
#
_symmetry.space_group_name_H-M   'P 1'
#
loop_
_entity.id
_entity.type
_entity.pdbx_description
1 polymer ?
#
loop_
_entity_poly.entity_id
_entity_poly.type
_entity_poly.pdbx_seq_one_letter_code
_entity_poly.pdbx_strand_id
1 'polypeptide(L)'
;MPSDMEVLRRAYDRENDTRDRRPPELRSWEYYSIGATQKDIKRLIDEGLIIIAVKTSYLTRYKLSQKGRDFVWAQSMEREFAKIPAESVLEAMSLVVGFDDIKEAVALAVEARRRTHFLLEGPPASAKSLILEGVRSAVPGAYIAFGSRTSAAGLSEALFEHQPSVLLMDEADKMDNDCYSVLLGLMESGEILETKSR
;
A
#
# COMPACT_ATOMS: atom_id res chain seq x y z
N MET A 1 20.60 -0.96 -3.94
CA MET A 1 20.08 -1.66 -5.13
C MET A 1 18.62 -1.98 -4.82
N PRO A 2 17.69 -1.80 -5.78
CA PRO A 2 16.29 -2.16 -5.55
C PRO A 2 16.19 -3.64 -5.19
N SER A 3 15.26 -3.98 -4.29
CA SER A 3 15.04 -5.39 -3.96
C SER A 3 14.47 -6.14 -5.16
N ASP A 4 14.64 -7.46 -5.19
CA ASP A 4 14.13 -8.33 -6.26
C ASP A 4 12.64 -8.16 -6.46
N MET A 5 11.92 -8.08 -5.34
CA MET A 5 10.49 -7.90 -5.32
C MET A 5 10.09 -6.54 -5.89
N GLU A 6 10.86 -5.49 -5.61
CA GLU A 6 10.63 -4.16 -6.17
C GLU A 6 10.86 -4.13 -7.69
N VAL A 7 11.88 -4.83 -8.19
CA VAL A 7 12.14 -5.00 -9.62
C VAL A 7 10.99 -5.74 -10.30
N LEU A 8 10.53 -6.86 -9.71
CA LEU A 8 9.43 -7.67 -10.26
C LEU A 8 8.09 -6.92 -10.21
N ARG A 9 7.82 -6.14 -9.15
CA ARG A 9 6.63 -5.29 -9.05
C ARG A 9 6.61 -4.22 -10.15
N ARG A 10 7.72 -3.49 -10.33
CA ARG A 10 7.82 -2.48 -11.40
C ARG A 10 7.66 -3.10 -12.79
N ALA A 11 8.18 -4.30 -13.01
CA ALA A 11 7.95 -5.05 -14.23
C ALA A 11 6.46 -5.39 -14.44
N TYR A 12 5.79 -5.84 -13.38
CA TYR A 12 4.36 -6.15 -13.41
C TYR A 12 3.51 -4.91 -13.70
N ASP A 13 3.78 -3.79 -13.03
CA ASP A 13 3.09 -2.52 -13.26
C ASP A 13 3.27 -2.05 -14.70
N ARG A 14 4.47 -2.22 -15.26
CA ARG A 14 4.78 -1.85 -16.66
C ARG A 14 4.04 -2.72 -17.67
N GLU A 15 3.88 -4.01 -17.40
CA GLU A 15 3.10 -4.93 -18.23
C GLU A 15 1.59 -4.67 -18.11
N ASN A 16 1.11 -4.14 -16.98
CA ASN A 16 -0.31 -3.88 -16.75
C ASN A 16 -0.72 -2.41 -16.93
N ASP A 17 0.20 -1.53 -17.33
CA ASP A 17 -0.07 -0.11 -17.55
C ASP A 17 -1.21 0.08 -18.57
N THR A 18 -2.33 0.62 -18.10
CA THR A 18 -3.56 0.80 -18.89
C THR A 18 -3.40 1.87 -19.98
N ARG A 19 -2.36 2.70 -19.90
CA ARG A 19 -2.01 3.69 -20.93
C ARG A 19 -1.36 3.04 -22.16
N ASP A 20 -0.81 1.82 -22.02
CA ASP A 20 -0.26 1.07 -23.15
C ASP A 20 -1.39 0.36 -23.91
N ARG A 21 -1.75 0.84 -25.09
CA ARG A 21 -2.84 0.25 -25.88
C ARG A 21 -2.48 -1.09 -26.53
N ARG A 22 -1.22 -1.56 -26.41
CA ARG A 22 -0.82 -2.87 -26.94
C ARG A 22 -1.48 -3.98 -26.13
N PRO A 23 -1.80 -5.12 -26.77
CA PRO A 23 -2.21 -6.33 -26.07
C PRO A 23 -1.18 -6.73 -24.99
N PRO A 24 -1.63 -7.19 -23.80
CA PRO A 24 -0.73 -7.54 -22.69
C PRO A 24 0.40 -8.48 -23.08
N GLU A 25 0.15 -9.45 -23.96
CA GLU A 25 1.13 -10.42 -24.43
C GLU A 25 2.29 -9.82 -25.23
N LEU A 26 2.13 -8.62 -25.79
CA LEU A 26 3.14 -7.89 -26.56
C LEU A 26 3.88 -6.83 -25.72
N ARG A 27 3.42 -6.58 -24.49
CA ARG A 27 4.05 -5.60 -23.59
C ARG A 27 5.35 -6.21 -23.06
N SER A 28 6.43 -5.47 -23.27
CA SER A 28 7.78 -5.85 -22.89
C SER A 28 8.60 -4.59 -22.66
N TRP A 29 9.62 -4.72 -21.82
CA TRP A 29 10.33 -3.58 -21.25
C TRP A 29 11.84 -3.81 -21.23
N GLU A 30 12.61 -2.74 -21.12
CA GLU A 30 14.07 -2.80 -21.00
C GLU A 30 14.47 -2.68 -19.53
N TYR A 31 15.59 -3.29 -19.15
CA TYR A 31 15.99 -3.38 -17.74
C TYR A 31 16.09 -2.01 -17.05
N TYR A 32 16.60 -1.00 -17.77
CA TYR A 32 16.77 0.35 -17.25
C TYR A 32 15.42 1.09 -17.12
N SER A 33 14.38 0.68 -17.87
CA SER A 33 13.06 1.30 -17.80
C SER A 33 12.30 0.99 -16.50
N ILE A 34 12.73 -0.04 -15.76
CA ILE A 34 12.19 -0.42 -14.44
C ILE A 34 13.21 -0.15 -13.30
N GLY A 35 14.31 0.56 -13.61
CA GLY A 35 15.35 0.89 -12.63
C GLY A 35 16.20 -0.30 -12.16
N ALA A 36 16.22 -1.40 -12.92
CA ALA A 36 17.04 -2.58 -12.61
C ALA A 36 18.42 -2.49 -13.27
N THR A 37 19.42 -3.20 -12.72
CA THR A 37 20.72 -3.39 -13.35
C THR A 37 20.76 -4.68 -14.19
N GLN A 38 21.75 -4.82 -15.07
CA GLN A 38 21.94 -6.07 -15.82
C GLN A 38 22.19 -7.28 -14.90
N LYS A 39 22.80 -7.06 -13.73
CA LYS A 39 23.02 -8.13 -12.73
C LYS A 39 21.70 -8.61 -12.14
N ASP A 40 20.80 -7.70 -11.81
CA ASP A 40 19.48 -8.02 -11.28
C ASP A 40 18.68 -8.84 -12.30
N ILE A 41 18.66 -8.39 -13.56
CA ILE A 41 17.95 -9.11 -14.62
C ILE A 41 18.56 -10.48 -14.88
N LYS A 42 19.89 -10.60 -14.91
CA LYS A 42 20.55 -11.90 -15.10
C LYS A 42 20.10 -12.89 -14.02
N ARG A 43 20.16 -12.46 -12.75
CA ARG A 43 19.76 -13.30 -11.63
C ARG A 43 18.27 -13.68 -11.68
N LEU A 44 17.39 -12.74 -12.00
CA LEU A 44 15.95 -13.02 -12.12
C LEU A 44 15.59 -13.90 -13.35
N ILE A 45 16.42 -13.89 -14.39
CA ILE A 45 16.34 -14.86 -15.50
C ILE A 45 16.81 -16.23 -15.03
N ASP A 46 17.92 -16.31 -14.30
CA ASP A 46 18.46 -17.58 -13.77
C ASP A 46 17.45 -18.24 -12.79
N GLU A 47 16.70 -17.44 -12.04
CA GLU A 47 15.60 -17.88 -11.17
C GLU A 47 14.30 -18.22 -11.93
N GLY A 48 14.23 -17.91 -13.23
CA GLY A 48 13.09 -18.18 -14.10
C GLY A 48 11.89 -17.24 -13.90
N LEU A 49 12.09 -16.09 -13.25
CA LEU A 49 11.03 -15.10 -12.97
C LEU A 49 10.86 -14.12 -14.14
N ILE A 50 11.93 -13.86 -14.89
CA ILE A 50 11.93 -13.02 -16.10
C ILE A 50 12.38 -13.84 -17.30
N ILE A 51 11.84 -13.54 -18.48
CA ILE A 51 12.26 -14.10 -19.76
C ILE A 51 12.57 -13.01 -20.78
N ILE A 52 13.40 -13.35 -21.76
CA ILE A 52 13.71 -12.46 -22.88
C ILE A 52 12.53 -12.53 -23.86
N ALA A 53 11.83 -11.40 -24.05
CA ALA A 53 10.70 -11.29 -24.95
C ALA A 53 11.15 -11.03 -26.39
N VAL A 54 12.12 -10.13 -26.56
CA VAL A 54 12.65 -9.72 -27.87
C VAL A 54 14.14 -9.49 -27.72
N LYS A 55 14.95 -10.02 -28.65
CA LYS A 55 16.39 -9.77 -28.72
C LYS A 55 16.78 -9.46 -30.15
N THR A 56 17.33 -8.28 -30.35
CA THR A 56 17.97 -7.85 -31.60
C THR A 56 19.41 -7.41 -31.32
N SER A 57 20.16 -7.06 -32.35
CA SER A 57 21.52 -6.52 -32.20
C SER A 57 21.60 -5.21 -31.41
N TYR A 58 20.50 -4.45 -31.35
CA TYR A 58 20.45 -3.12 -30.74
C TYR A 58 19.57 -3.05 -29.48
N LEU A 59 18.76 -4.07 -29.22
CA LEU A 59 17.70 -4.01 -28.22
C LEU A 59 17.46 -5.38 -27.59
N THR A 60 17.37 -5.41 -26.25
CA THR A 60 16.88 -6.58 -25.52
C THR A 60 15.72 -6.17 -24.63
N ARG A 61 14.55 -6.72 -24.88
CA ARG A 61 13.35 -6.53 -24.06
C ARG A 61 13.01 -7.80 -23.30
N TYR A 62 12.51 -7.60 -22.10
CA TYR A 62 12.16 -8.62 -21.14
C TYR A 62 10.66 -8.58 -20.86
N LYS A 63 10.15 -9.67 -20.32
CA LYS A 63 8.82 -9.77 -19.74
C LYS A 63 8.84 -10.75 -18.57
N LEU A 64 7.88 -10.64 -17.66
CA LEU A 64 7.67 -11.62 -16.61
C LEU A 64 7.31 -12.97 -17.23
N SER A 65 7.91 -14.02 -16.68
CA SER A 65 7.46 -15.39 -16.93
C SER A 65 6.12 -15.62 -16.22
N GLN A 66 5.47 -16.76 -16.49
CA GLN A 66 4.29 -17.13 -15.69
C GLN A 66 4.65 -17.27 -14.21
N LYS A 67 5.78 -17.92 -13.90
CA LYS A 67 6.33 -18.01 -12.54
C LYS A 67 6.58 -16.63 -11.92
N GLY A 68 7.12 -15.68 -12.68
CA GLY A 68 7.33 -14.30 -12.22
C GLY A 68 6.03 -13.56 -11.92
N ARG A 69 5.02 -13.70 -12.80
CA ARG A 69 3.68 -13.15 -12.55
C ARG A 69 3.03 -13.78 -11.33
N ASP A 70 3.07 -15.11 -11.22
CA ASP A 70 2.52 -15.83 -10.09
C ASP A 70 3.24 -15.50 -8.79
N PHE A 71 4.56 -15.25 -8.84
CA PHE A 71 5.35 -14.83 -7.68
C PHE A 71 4.99 -13.42 -7.23
N VAL A 72 4.89 -12.47 -8.17
CA VAL A 72 4.42 -11.11 -7.86
C VAL A 72 2.99 -11.15 -7.33
N TRP A 73 2.12 -11.94 -7.98
CA TRP A 73 0.75 -12.15 -7.55
C TRP A 73 0.71 -12.75 -6.15
N ALA A 74 1.42 -13.84 -5.88
CA ALA A 74 1.46 -14.49 -4.57
C ALA A 74 2.00 -13.58 -3.45
N GLN A 75 2.99 -12.74 -3.74
CA GLN A 75 3.53 -11.77 -2.76
C GLN A 75 2.60 -10.56 -2.56
N SER A 76 2.00 -10.04 -3.64
CA SER A 76 0.93 -9.04 -3.55
C SER A 76 -0.26 -9.59 -2.79
N MET A 77 -0.61 -10.86 -3.06
CA MET A 77 -1.63 -11.62 -2.37
C MET A 77 -1.25 -11.85 -0.92
N GLU A 78 -0.01 -12.21 -0.54
CA GLU A 78 0.40 -12.34 0.87
C GLU A 78 0.27 -11.01 1.63
N ARG A 79 0.60 -9.87 0.99
CA ARG A 79 0.27 -8.54 1.55
C ARG A 79 -1.24 -8.30 1.65
N GLU A 80 -2.02 -8.80 0.71
CA GLU A 80 -3.49 -8.76 0.71
C GLU A 80 -4.17 -9.78 1.65
N PHE A 81 -3.51 -10.89 2.02
CA PHE A 81 -4.16 -12.11 2.56
C PHE A 81 -3.96 -12.40 4.04
N ALA A 82 -3.25 -11.58 4.80
CA ALA A 82 -3.52 -11.53 6.23
C ALA A 82 -4.88 -10.82 6.45
N LYS A 83 -5.98 -11.35 5.91
CA LYS A 83 -7.32 -10.87 6.24
C LYS A 83 -7.46 -10.98 7.74
N ILE A 84 -7.58 -9.84 8.39
CA ILE A 84 -7.79 -9.78 9.82
C ILE A 84 -9.29 -10.02 9.99
N PRO A 85 -9.70 -11.14 10.62
CA PRO A 85 -11.10 -11.40 10.84
C PRO A 85 -11.72 -10.25 11.62
N ALA A 86 -12.95 -9.85 11.29
CA ALA A 86 -13.65 -8.80 12.02
C ALA A 86 -13.71 -9.13 13.54
N GLU A 87 -13.88 -10.42 13.87
CA GLU A 87 -13.87 -10.92 15.25
C GLU A 87 -12.57 -10.58 16.01
N SER A 88 -11.41 -10.68 15.38
CA SER A 88 -10.13 -10.32 16.01
C SER A 88 -10.02 -8.82 16.30
N VAL A 89 -10.58 -7.98 15.42
CA VAL A 89 -10.64 -6.52 15.64
C VAL A 89 -11.60 -6.19 16.78
N LEU A 90 -12.76 -6.87 16.84
CA LEU A 90 -13.73 -6.71 17.93
C LEU A 90 -13.14 -7.14 19.28
N GLU A 91 -12.43 -8.27 19.33
CA GLU A 91 -11.75 -8.76 20.53
C GLU A 91 -10.72 -7.75 21.04
N ALA A 92 -9.95 -7.14 20.13
CA ALA A 92 -8.98 -6.09 20.46
C ALA A 92 -9.64 -4.82 21.02
N MET A 93 -10.91 -4.57 20.72
CA MET A 93 -11.71 -3.46 21.28
C MET A 93 -12.57 -3.86 22.48
N SER A 94 -12.39 -5.07 23.04
CA SER A 94 -13.21 -5.61 24.14
C SER A 94 -13.22 -4.73 25.40
N LEU A 95 -12.17 -3.94 25.64
CA LEU A 95 -12.09 -3.00 26.76
C LEU A 95 -13.00 -1.77 26.59
N VAL A 96 -13.47 -1.49 25.37
CA VAL A 96 -14.37 -0.37 25.08
C VAL A 96 -15.82 -0.82 25.29
N VAL A 97 -16.43 -0.36 26.38
CA VAL A 97 -17.83 -0.64 26.72
C VAL A 97 -18.76 0.23 25.87
N GLY A 98 -19.76 -0.39 25.24
CA GLY A 98 -20.70 0.27 24.33
C GLY A 98 -20.14 0.49 22.92
N PHE A 99 -20.85 1.29 22.11
CA PHE A 99 -20.51 1.57 20.69
C PHE A 99 -20.42 0.31 19.82
N ASP A 100 -21.26 -0.69 20.08
CA ASP A 100 -21.17 -2.00 19.42
C ASP A 100 -21.39 -1.89 17.91
N ASP A 101 -22.29 -1.01 17.48
CA ASP A 101 -22.53 -0.67 16.08
C ASP A 101 -21.30 -0.05 15.40
N ILE A 102 -20.62 0.88 16.07
CA ILE A 102 -19.40 1.53 15.55
C ILE A 102 -18.26 0.52 15.50
N LYS A 103 -18.06 -0.26 16.56
CA LYS A 103 -17.03 -1.31 16.63
C LYS A 103 -17.23 -2.35 15.52
N GLU A 104 -18.46 -2.78 15.29
CA GLU A 104 -18.81 -3.71 14.23
C GLU A 104 -18.54 -3.10 12.84
N ALA A 105 -18.96 -1.84 12.60
CA ALA A 105 -18.70 -1.16 11.34
C ALA A 105 -17.19 -1.02 11.04
N VAL A 106 -16.39 -0.67 12.05
CA VAL A 106 -14.93 -0.57 11.92
C VAL A 106 -14.31 -1.96 11.65
N ALA A 107 -14.71 -2.98 12.40
CA ALA A 107 -14.20 -4.34 12.23
C ALA A 107 -14.51 -4.91 10.83
N LEU A 108 -15.75 -4.73 10.36
CA LEU A 108 -16.17 -5.14 9.01
C LEU A 108 -15.40 -4.38 7.92
N ALA A 109 -15.12 -3.09 8.11
CA ALA A 109 -14.34 -2.33 7.15
C ALA A 109 -12.88 -2.79 7.07
N VAL A 110 -12.26 -3.09 8.21
CA VAL A 110 -10.90 -3.67 8.28
C VAL A 110 -10.86 -5.03 7.56
N GLU A 111 -11.85 -5.89 7.80
CA GLU A 111 -11.96 -7.20 7.14
C GLU A 111 -12.21 -7.07 5.63
N ALA A 112 -13.10 -6.16 5.23
CA ALA A 112 -13.47 -5.94 3.84
C ALA A 112 -12.33 -5.37 2.98
N ARG A 113 -11.34 -4.72 3.61
CA ARG A 113 -10.19 -4.05 2.96
C ARG A 113 -10.60 -3.14 1.80
N ARG A 114 -11.76 -2.51 1.91
CA ARG A 114 -12.20 -1.47 0.96
C ARG A 114 -11.69 -0.13 1.45
N ARG A 115 -11.53 0.81 0.51
CA ARG A 115 -11.26 2.22 0.84
C ARG A 115 -12.50 2.78 1.54
N THR A 116 -12.49 2.68 2.86
CA THR A 116 -13.55 3.15 3.76
C THR A 116 -12.88 4.01 4.81
N HIS A 117 -13.41 5.21 4.98
CA HIS A 117 -12.86 6.21 5.89
C HIS A 117 -13.87 6.46 7.00
N PHE A 118 -13.38 6.47 8.24
CA PHE A 118 -14.19 6.77 9.42
C PHE A 118 -13.70 8.06 10.05
N LEU A 119 -14.66 8.90 10.44
CA LEU A 119 -14.42 10.03 11.33
C LEU A 119 -15.16 9.76 12.64
N LEU A 120 -14.41 9.65 13.73
CA LEU A 120 -14.98 9.53 15.07
C LEU A 120 -15.03 10.92 15.70
N GLU A 121 -16.23 11.49 15.78
CA GLU A 121 -16.46 12.78 16.45
C GLU A 121 -17.21 12.56 17.76
N GLY A 122 -16.79 13.24 18.82
CA GLY A 122 -17.44 13.16 20.12
C GLY A 122 -16.66 13.90 21.21
N PRO A 123 -17.24 14.06 22.40
CA PRO A 123 -16.60 14.77 23.50
C PRO A 123 -15.27 14.13 23.93
N PRO A 124 -14.40 14.88 24.64
CA PRO A 124 -13.20 14.30 25.25
C PRO A 124 -13.54 13.09 26.12
N ALA A 125 -12.61 12.14 26.24
CA ALA A 125 -12.76 10.91 27.02
C ALA A 125 -13.89 9.95 26.57
N SER A 126 -14.38 10.04 25.33
CA SER A 126 -15.38 9.13 24.75
C SER A 126 -14.79 7.86 24.10
N ALA A 127 -13.65 7.37 24.60
CA ALA A 127 -12.94 6.17 24.12
C ALA A 127 -12.46 6.15 22.66
N LYS A 128 -12.51 7.27 21.90
CA LYS A 128 -12.06 7.32 20.49
C LYS A 128 -10.63 6.81 20.27
N SER A 129 -9.67 7.31 21.05
CA SER A 129 -8.28 6.87 20.97
C SER A 129 -8.10 5.40 21.36
N LEU A 130 -8.95 4.86 22.25
CA LEU A 130 -8.93 3.43 22.60
C LEU A 130 -9.44 2.55 21.46
N ILE A 131 -10.45 3.01 20.71
CA ILE A 131 -10.91 2.34 19.49
C ILE A 131 -9.78 2.30 18.47
N LEU A 132 -9.09 3.42 18.23
CA LEU A 132 -7.94 3.47 17.32
C LEU A 132 -6.82 2.51 17.77
N GLU A 133 -6.51 2.47 19.07
CA GLU A 133 -5.49 1.57 19.62
C GLU A 133 -5.88 0.09 19.50
N GLY A 134 -7.16 -0.24 19.71
CA GLY A 134 -7.69 -1.59 19.49
C GLY A 134 -7.44 -2.04 18.05
N VAL A 135 -7.79 -1.20 17.07
CA VAL A 135 -7.51 -1.47 15.64
C VAL A 135 -6.01 -1.59 15.38
N ARG A 136 -5.18 -0.71 15.94
CA ARG A 136 -3.72 -0.76 15.80
C ARG A 136 -3.13 -2.08 16.27
N SER A 137 -3.64 -2.60 17.39
CA SER A 137 -3.17 -3.86 17.96
C SER A 137 -3.59 -5.09 17.14
N ALA A 138 -4.78 -5.03 16.51
CA ALA A 138 -5.31 -6.12 15.69
C ALA A 138 -4.74 -6.15 14.27
N VAL A 139 -4.24 -5.02 13.75
CA VAL A 139 -3.81 -4.85 12.37
C VAL A 139 -2.29 -4.76 12.25
N PRO A 140 -1.60 -5.84 11.83
CA PRO A 140 -0.19 -5.78 11.49
C PRO A 140 0.04 -4.78 10.35
N GLY A 141 0.90 -3.79 10.59
CA GLY A 141 1.18 -2.74 9.59
C GLY A 141 0.20 -1.57 9.60
N ALA A 142 -0.69 -1.46 10.60
CA ALA A 142 -1.36 -0.20 10.87
C ALA A 142 -0.34 0.87 11.29
N TYR A 143 -0.51 2.08 10.75
CA TYR A 143 0.31 3.24 11.12
C TYR A 143 -0.54 4.25 11.88
N ILE A 144 -0.03 4.75 13.01
CA ILE A 144 -0.70 5.78 13.80
C ILE A 144 0.03 7.12 13.69
N ALA A 145 -0.73 8.15 13.33
CA ALA A 145 -0.30 9.54 13.28
C ALA A 145 -1.04 10.33 14.35
N PHE A 146 -0.31 11.17 15.10
CA PHE A 146 -0.89 12.11 16.06
C PHE A 146 -0.96 13.48 15.42
N GLY A 147 -2.14 14.08 15.32
CA GLY A 147 -2.35 15.30 14.55
C GLY A 147 -1.44 16.45 14.98
N SER A 148 -1.25 16.62 16.29
CA SER A 148 -0.36 17.62 16.87
C SER A 148 1.14 17.42 16.57
N ARG A 149 1.53 16.27 16.03
CA ARG A 149 2.93 15.91 15.70
C ARG A 149 3.13 15.52 14.24
N THR A 150 2.12 15.73 13.41
CA THR A 150 2.13 15.28 12.01
C THR A 150 2.19 16.49 11.09
N SER A 151 3.25 16.56 10.27
CA SER A 151 3.38 17.54 9.18
C SER A 151 3.06 16.88 7.84
N ALA A 152 2.74 17.67 6.81
CA ALA A 152 2.42 17.15 5.48
C ALA A 152 3.58 16.32 4.88
N ALA A 153 4.82 16.78 5.09
CA ALA A 153 6.01 16.06 4.66
C ALA A 153 6.21 14.74 5.43
N GLY A 154 6.08 14.78 6.77
CA GLY A 154 6.22 13.57 7.60
C GLY A 154 5.12 12.54 7.33
N LEU A 155 3.88 13.01 7.09
CA LEU A 155 2.78 12.15 6.69
C LEU A 155 3.03 11.50 5.33
N SER A 156 3.50 12.28 4.35
CA SER A 156 3.81 11.75 3.02
C SER A 156 4.92 10.70 3.09
N GLU A 157 6.02 11.00 3.79
CA GLU A 157 7.15 10.09 4.00
C GLU A 157 6.69 8.78 4.67
N ALA A 158 5.93 8.86 5.77
CA ALA A 158 5.38 7.70 6.44
C ALA A 158 4.51 6.83 5.52
N LEU A 159 3.70 7.45 4.66
CA LEU A 159 2.85 6.73 3.72
C LEU A 159 3.66 6.06 2.59
N PHE A 160 4.74 6.68 2.12
CA PHE A 160 5.66 6.08 1.15
C PHE A 160 6.47 4.91 1.74
N GLU A 161 6.99 5.07 2.95
CA GLU A 161 7.85 4.09 3.60
C GLU A 161 7.06 2.89 4.14
N HIS A 162 6.00 3.15 4.90
CA HIS A 162 5.27 2.10 5.59
C HIS A 162 4.17 1.47 4.74
N GLN A 163 3.65 2.19 3.74
CA GLN A 163 2.51 1.75 2.91
C GLN A 163 1.42 1.04 3.74
N PRO A 164 0.90 1.69 4.80
CA PRO A 164 0.07 1.03 5.78
C PRO A 164 -1.25 0.57 5.17
N SER A 165 -1.74 -0.61 5.58
CA SER A 165 -3.08 -1.09 5.19
C SER A 165 -4.20 -0.33 5.91
N VAL A 166 -3.90 0.23 7.09
CA VAL A 166 -4.80 1.09 7.86
C VAL A 166 -4.00 2.28 8.38
N LEU A 167 -4.44 3.49 8.02
CA LEU A 167 -3.93 4.73 8.57
C LEU A 167 -4.85 5.18 9.71
N LEU A 168 -4.31 5.29 10.92
CA LEU A 168 -5.00 5.77 12.10
C LEU A 168 -4.53 7.20 12.39
N MET A 169 -5.48 8.09 12.65
CA MET A 169 -5.20 9.49 12.95
C MET A 169 -5.88 9.87 14.25
N ASP A 170 -5.09 10.10 15.30
CA ASP A 170 -5.59 10.63 16.56
C ASP A 170 -5.42 12.16 16.60
N GLU A 171 -6.33 12.86 17.27
CA GLU A 171 -6.38 14.33 17.31
C GLU A 171 -6.27 14.99 15.92
N ALA A 172 -6.97 14.43 14.92
CA ALA A 172 -6.87 14.91 13.54
C ALA A 172 -7.26 16.39 13.37
N ASP A 173 -8.09 16.93 14.27
CA ASP A 173 -8.46 18.35 14.32
C ASP A 173 -7.29 19.27 14.68
N LYS A 174 -6.17 18.72 15.17
CA LYS A 174 -4.93 19.45 15.50
C LYS A 174 -3.90 19.45 14.38
N MET A 175 -4.20 18.84 13.24
CA MET A 175 -3.28 18.84 12.09
C MET A 175 -3.21 20.21 11.43
N ASP A 176 -2.03 20.54 10.91
CA ASP A 176 -1.87 21.67 10.01
C ASP A 176 -2.64 21.46 8.70
N ASN A 177 -3.18 22.54 8.14
CA ASN A 177 -4.01 22.50 6.93
C ASN A 177 -3.32 21.83 5.73
N ASP A 178 -2.00 21.91 5.64
CA ASP A 178 -1.22 21.30 4.56
C ASP A 178 -1.36 19.77 4.57
N CYS A 179 -1.58 19.15 5.74
CA CYS A 179 -1.81 17.71 5.85
C CYS A 179 -3.11 17.29 5.16
N TYR A 180 -4.15 18.13 5.19
CA TYR A 180 -5.42 17.81 4.54
C TYR A 180 -5.30 17.69 3.02
N SER A 181 -4.34 18.40 2.40
CA SER A 181 -4.08 18.27 0.96
C SER A 181 -3.53 16.88 0.61
N VAL A 182 -2.68 16.32 1.47
CA VAL A 182 -2.15 14.96 1.32
C VAL A 182 -3.25 13.92 1.53
N LEU A 183 -4.06 14.11 2.57
CA LEU A 183 -5.18 13.21 2.88
C LEU A 183 -6.24 13.22 1.78
N LEU A 184 -6.53 14.38 1.17
CA LEU A 184 -7.50 14.48 0.09
C LEU A 184 -7.12 13.60 -1.11
N GLY A 185 -5.86 13.67 -1.56
CA GLY A 185 -5.37 12.82 -2.64
C GLY A 185 -5.44 11.33 -2.27
N LEU A 186 -5.00 10.99 -1.06
CA LEU A 186 -5.04 9.62 -0.55
C LEU A 186 -6.48 9.06 -0.50
N MET A 187 -7.44 9.86 -0.04
CA MET A 187 -8.84 9.44 0.10
C MET A 187 -9.56 9.34 -1.25
N GLU A 188 -9.22 10.21 -2.21
CA GLU A 188 -9.85 10.23 -3.54
C GLU A 188 -9.35 9.07 -4.42
N SER A 189 -8.03 9.00 -4.64
CA SER A 189 -7.44 8.09 -5.62
C SER A 189 -6.76 6.87 -4.98
N GLY A 190 -6.43 6.95 -3.69
CA GLY A 190 -5.52 6.00 -3.03
C GLY A 190 -4.04 6.26 -3.35
N GLU A 191 -3.73 7.37 -4.02
CA GLU A 191 -2.37 7.70 -4.47
C GLU A 191 -1.89 9.00 -3.83
N ILE A 192 -0.60 9.06 -3.53
CA ILE A 192 0.08 10.27 -3.05
C ILE A 192 1.10 10.64 -4.10
N LEU A 193 1.00 11.86 -4.61
CA LEU A 193 1.92 12.41 -5.60
C LEU A 193 2.82 13.42 -4.91
N GLU A 194 4.09 13.06 -4.71
CA GLU A 194 5.09 13.97 -4.17
C GLU A 194 5.94 14.55 -5.31
N THR A 195 6.00 15.88 -5.40
CA THR A 195 6.89 16.58 -6.32
C THR A 195 7.98 17.28 -5.51
N LYS A 196 9.12 16.61 -5.30
CA LYS A 196 10.27 17.24 -4.64
C LYS A 196 10.94 18.20 -5.61
N SER A 197 10.89 19.51 -5.33
CA SER A 197 11.82 20.46 -5.96
C SER A 197 13.23 20.14 -5.43
N ARG A 198 14.17 19.90 -6.34
CA ARG A 198 15.60 19.91 -6.00
C ARG A 198 16.07 21.31 -5.63
#